data_AF-A0A258R645-F1
#
_entry.id   AF-A0A258R645-F1
#
_cell.length_a   1.000
_cell.length_b   1.000
_cell.length_c   1.000
_cell.angle_alpha   90.00
_cell.angle_beta   90.00
_cell.angle_gamma   90.00
#
_symmetry.space_group_name_H-M   'P 1'
#
loop_
_entity.id
_entity.type
_entity.pdbx_description
1 polymer ?
#
loop_
_entity_poly.entity_id
_entity_poly.type
_entity_poly.pdbx_seq_one_letter_code
_entity_poly.pdbx_strand_id
1 'polypeptide(L)'
;MDGASLSLMLFPQRWDGHRLSASLLVLPRGDPLHAPLWAEGAAFAGAPLALQLELQAGGDAFTPGAPGNLSVDFTLQGASRAVELFSALHGQFLPTPPPSNPQALWRWREERRARWAALGPVRKVLPESYLAALREHATQPRDGASRRAASAISEADLTSRLIRSAAEPRPAPEHQLSWGEVLSHALRQPALARALGLVIDIDTGFTGWDVAGRLSHGGWLQVTLAASQRHRAPRVAARIPALGPQPRPLFAAMLFAEAAAGVAPCPRPWLAEAESYSDGFAHVVHAAEYRPLGASLPLAPPPGVHPGLAIGWDDEQVLAWVQRQVDALCEPAEALVLPGVAGYRVDVRERGGADTAWRSLCGLHGTLSVGEWRSEFTGESRIDVAPLLAGHGDDAFAYLPRHFAIWRGGSLVTGPRSAWGAHPWPPDQPLPELRPGSDCEFRVRLVDLSGGGPQLTDQPVAHAAP
;
A
#
# COMPACT_ATOMS: atom_id res chain seq x y z
N MET A 1 -10.97 18.37 -21.70
CA MET A 1 -10.65 18.53 -20.26
C MET A 1 -9.79 17.35 -19.91
N ASP A 2 -8.50 17.54 -20.14
CA ASP A 2 -7.61 16.43 -20.45
C ASP A 2 -7.07 15.87 -19.14
N GLY A 3 -7.59 14.70 -18.78
CA GLY A 3 -7.16 14.01 -17.57
C GLY A 3 -5.67 13.69 -17.64
N ALA A 4 -5.01 13.72 -16.49
CA ALA A 4 -3.68 13.13 -16.34
C ALA A 4 -3.65 11.73 -16.98
N SER A 5 -2.70 11.50 -17.88
CA SER A 5 -2.41 10.23 -18.54
C SER A 5 -1.44 9.35 -17.75
N LEU A 6 -0.80 9.93 -16.73
CA LEU A 6 0.26 9.31 -15.94
C LEU A 6 0.13 9.74 -14.48
N SER A 7 0.42 8.82 -13.57
CA SER A 7 0.62 9.08 -12.15
C SER A 7 2.05 8.71 -11.77
N LEU A 8 2.77 9.66 -11.18
CA LEU A 8 4.14 9.49 -10.71
C LEU A 8 4.15 9.58 -9.18
N MET A 9 4.73 8.59 -8.53
CA MET A 9 4.83 8.53 -7.07
C MET A 9 6.22 8.03 -6.70
N LEU A 10 6.85 8.65 -5.70
CA LEU A 10 8.20 8.32 -5.29
C LEU A 10 8.20 7.90 -3.83
N PHE A 11 8.80 6.74 -3.54
CA PHE A 11 8.82 6.13 -2.22
C PHE A 11 10.26 5.99 -1.73
N PRO A 12 10.71 6.81 -0.78
CA PRO A 12 11.97 6.57 -0.06
C PRO A 12 11.98 5.16 0.53
N GLN A 13 13.08 4.43 0.35
CA GLN A 13 13.24 3.03 0.78
C GLN A 13 14.25 2.88 1.90
N ARG A 14 15.40 3.55 1.77
CA ARG A 14 16.53 3.36 2.69
C ARG A 14 17.48 4.54 2.64
N TRP A 15 18.07 4.79 3.80
CA TRP A 15 19.24 5.62 3.98
C TRP A 15 20.40 4.74 4.45
N ASP A 16 21.55 4.81 3.80
CA ASP A 16 22.74 4.02 4.16
C ASP A 16 23.79 4.82 4.95
N GLY A 17 23.49 6.07 5.31
CA GLY A 17 24.44 7.02 5.90
C GLY A 17 25.00 8.03 4.89
N HIS A 18 24.88 7.76 3.59
CA HIS A 18 25.39 8.61 2.51
C HIS A 18 24.44 8.78 1.33
N ARG A 19 23.71 7.72 0.96
CA ARG A 19 22.82 7.65 -0.20
C ARG A 19 21.39 7.37 0.24
N LEU A 20 20.47 8.02 -0.47
CA LEU A 20 19.05 7.78 -0.38
C LEU A 20 18.64 6.90 -1.55
N SER A 21 18.13 5.70 -1.26
CA SER A 21 17.46 4.87 -2.26
C SER A 21 15.96 5.12 -2.22
N ALA A 22 15.33 5.19 -3.38
CA ALA A 22 13.90 5.37 -3.55
C ALA A 22 13.36 4.50 -4.70
N SER A 23 12.07 4.18 -4.65
CA SER A 23 11.35 3.49 -5.73
C SER A 23 10.39 4.46 -6.39
N LEU A 24 10.56 4.66 -7.69
CA LEU A 24 9.63 5.40 -8.52
C LEU A 24 8.55 4.47 -9.06
N LEU A 25 7.31 4.77 -8.75
CA LEU A 25 6.13 4.15 -9.31
C LEU A 25 5.57 5.02 -10.45
N VAL A 26 5.48 4.43 -11.63
CA VAL A 26 4.96 5.05 -12.86
C VAL A 26 3.70 4.30 -13.30
N LEU A 27 2.54 4.94 -13.21
CA LEU A 27 1.27 4.31 -13.55
C LEU A 27 0.59 5.00 -14.73
N PRO A 28 0.46 4.33 -15.89
CA PRO A 28 -0.32 4.86 -17.00
C PRO A 28 -1.81 4.86 -16.66
N ARG A 29 -2.52 5.90 -17.08
CA ARG A 29 -3.97 6.01 -16.97
C ARG A 29 -4.60 5.71 -18.32
N GLY A 30 -4.97 4.45 -18.52
CA GLY A 30 -5.61 3.98 -19.76
C GLY A 30 -4.95 2.71 -20.28
N ASP A 31 -5.06 2.49 -21.58
CA ASP A 31 -4.41 1.38 -22.27
C ASP A 31 -2.90 1.66 -22.44
N PRO A 32 -2.00 0.89 -21.80
CA PRO A 32 -0.56 1.11 -21.89
C PRO A 32 0.03 0.86 -23.29
N LEU A 33 -0.67 0.13 -24.17
CA LEU A 33 -0.22 -0.19 -25.52
C LEU A 33 -0.63 0.86 -26.56
N HIS A 34 -1.79 1.50 -26.36
CA HIS A 34 -2.42 2.32 -27.40
C HIS A 34 -2.83 3.71 -26.95
N ALA A 35 -3.04 3.95 -25.65
CA ALA A 35 -3.44 5.27 -25.18
C ALA A 35 -2.22 6.19 -25.12
N PRO A 36 -2.25 7.34 -25.80
CA PRO A 36 -1.10 8.25 -25.84
C PRO A 36 -0.89 8.90 -24.46
N LEU A 37 0.38 9.02 -24.04
CA LEU A 37 0.72 9.69 -22.78
C LEU A 37 0.52 11.21 -22.83
N TRP A 38 0.48 11.83 -24.00
CA TRP A 38 0.16 13.25 -24.20
C TRP A 38 -0.41 13.42 -25.61
N ALA A 39 -0.94 14.60 -25.94
CA ALA A 39 -1.72 14.82 -27.18
C ALA A 39 -1.03 14.35 -28.48
N GLU A 40 0.32 14.34 -28.51
CA GLU A 40 1.14 13.86 -29.63
C GLU A 40 2.17 12.77 -29.20
N GLY A 41 1.92 12.09 -28.09
CA GLY A 41 2.87 11.18 -27.45
C GLY A 41 2.72 9.71 -27.83
N ALA A 42 3.81 8.96 -27.66
CA ALA A 42 3.77 7.50 -27.69
C ALA A 42 2.92 6.96 -26.53
N ALA A 43 2.42 5.73 -26.71
CA ALA A 43 1.83 4.97 -25.61
C ALA A 43 2.88 4.65 -24.54
N PHE A 44 2.43 4.33 -23.33
CA PHE A 44 3.33 4.08 -22.21
C PHE A 44 4.37 2.99 -22.49
N ALA A 45 3.95 1.89 -23.11
CA ALA A 45 4.82 0.75 -23.38
C ALA A 45 5.99 1.15 -24.29
N GLY A 46 7.19 1.22 -23.72
CA GLY A 46 8.42 1.54 -24.45
C GLY A 46 8.70 3.03 -24.64
N ALA A 47 7.84 3.94 -24.16
CA ALA A 47 8.11 5.37 -24.23
C ALA A 47 9.22 5.80 -23.26
N PRO A 48 10.19 6.63 -23.69
CA PRO A 48 11.13 7.26 -22.78
C PRO A 48 10.46 8.37 -21.97
N LEU A 49 10.84 8.50 -20.69
CA LEU A 49 10.34 9.53 -19.78
C LEU A 49 11.48 10.42 -19.33
N ALA A 50 11.39 11.71 -19.64
CA ALA A 50 12.24 12.76 -19.10
C ALA A 50 11.64 13.23 -17.77
N LEU A 51 12.39 13.02 -16.69
CA LEU A 51 11.97 13.28 -15.32
C LEU A 51 12.87 14.31 -14.65
N GLN A 52 12.30 14.96 -13.64
CA GLN A 52 12.99 15.86 -12.75
C GLN A 52 12.75 15.40 -11.31
N LEU A 53 13.82 15.09 -10.59
CA LEU A 53 13.82 14.79 -9.17
C LEU A 53 14.11 16.06 -8.39
N GLU A 54 13.28 16.38 -7.41
CA GLU A 54 13.44 17.55 -6.56
C GLU A 54 13.49 17.16 -5.06
N LEU A 55 14.51 17.68 -4.37
CA LEU A 55 14.73 17.50 -2.94
C LEU A 55 14.68 18.85 -2.22
N GLN A 56 13.76 18.98 -1.29
CA GLN A 56 13.62 20.14 -0.41
C GLN A 56 14.06 19.79 1.02
N ALA A 57 14.88 20.63 1.63
CA ALA A 57 15.25 20.51 3.04
C ALA A 57 14.20 21.18 3.95
N GLY A 58 13.75 20.46 4.98
CA GLY A 58 12.80 20.95 5.97
C GLY A 58 11.45 21.44 5.42
N GLY A 59 10.72 22.16 6.29
CA GLY A 59 9.45 22.81 5.98
C GLY A 59 8.21 21.94 6.23
N ASP A 60 7.09 22.60 6.53
CA ASP A 60 5.79 21.97 6.81
C ASP A 60 4.99 21.62 5.54
N ALA A 61 5.50 22.02 4.37
CA ALA A 61 4.92 21.71 3.07
C ALA A 61 6.00 21.68 1.99
N PHE A 62 5.78 20.88 0.96
CA PHE A 62 6.62 20.90 -0.24
C PHE A 62 6.25 22.08 -1.14
N THR A 63 7.25 22.88 -1.52
CA THR A 63 7.13 24.02 -2.44
C THR A 63 8.00 23.75 -3.66
N PRO A 64 7.42 23.28 -4.78
CA PRO A 64 8.20 22.96 -5.98
C PRO A 64 8.86 24.21 -6.57
N GLY A 65 10.09 24.04 -7.05
CA GLY A 65 10.91 25.11 -7.62
C GLY A 65 11.37 26.17 -6.63
N ALA A 66 11.22 25.95 -5.31
CA ALA A 66 11.65 26.92 -4.31
C ALA A 66 13.18 27.14 -4.37
N PRO A 67 13.66 28.39 -4.21
CA PRO A 67 15.09 28.68 -4.13
C PRO A 67 15.75 27.86 -2.99
N GLY A 68 16.72 27.01 -3.34
CA GLY A 68 17.42 26.14 -2.38
C GLY A 68 17.07 24.65 -2.50
N ASN A 69 15.99 24.32 -3.22
CA ASN A 69 15.71 22.94 -3.60
C ASN A 69 16.80 22.42 -4.54
N LEU A 70 17.19 21.17 -4.34
CA LEU A 70 18.10 20.48 -5.23
C LEU A 70 17.29 19.77 -6.30
N SER A 71 17.63 20.01 -7.57
CA SER A 71 16.95 19.40 -8.70
C SER A 71 17.94 18.68 -9.61
N VAL A 72 17.59 17.48 -10.06
CA VAL A 72 18.33 16.70 -11.05
C VAL A 72 17.36 16.22 -12.11
N ASP A 73 17.68 16.53 -13.36
CA ASP A 73 16.98 15.99 -14.53
C ASP A 73 17.62 14.66 -14.93
N PHE A 74 16.79 13.68 -15.27
CA PHE A 74 17.24 12.39 -15.77
C PHE A 74 16.24 11.83 -16.78
N THR A 75 16.70 10.92 -17.63
CA THR A 75 15.84 10.27 -18.64
C THR A 75 15.81 8.78 -18.41
N LEU A 76 14.61 8.26 -18.22
CA LEU A 76 14.34 6.85 -18.21
C LEU A 76 14.14 6.37 -19.64
N GLN A 77 14.92 5.38 -20.02
CA GLN A 77 14.62 4.61 -21.23
C GLN A 77 13.38 3.78 -20.97
N GLY A 78 12.47 3.69 -21.96
CA GLY A 78 11.31 2.82 -21.86
C GLY A 78 11.75 1.38 -21.61
N ALA A 79 11.03 0.65 -20.75
CA ALA A 79 11.39 -0.73 -20.44
C ALA A 79 11.36 -1.59 -21.72
N SER A 80 12.48 -2.24 -22.02
CA SER A 80 12.72 -2.88 -23.33
C SER A 80 11.72 -3.98 -23.68
N ARG A 81 11.12 -4.62 -22.67
CA ARG A 81 10.11 -5.68 -22.82
C ARG A 81 8.67 -5.21 -22.58
N ALA A 82 8.44 -3.92 -22.32
CA ALA A 82 7.11 -3.43 -21.94
C ALA A 82 6.05 -3.77 -23.00
N VAL A 83 6.33 -3.54 -24.29
CA VAL A 83 5.38 -3.80 -25.39
C VAL A 83 5.04 -5.30 -25.50
N GLU A 84 6.05 -6.17 -25.44
CA GLU A 84 5.87 -7.62 -25.45
C GLU A 84 5.00 -8.08 -24.28
N LEU A 85 5.35 -7.66 -23.06
CA LEU A 85 4.69 -8.11 -21.84
C LEU A 85 3.26 -7.57 -21.72
N PHE A 86 3.02 -6.29 -22.05
CA PHE A 86 1.66 -5.75 -22.07
C PHE A 86 0.80 -6.43 -23.14
N SER A 87 1.37 -6.80 -24.30
CA SER A 87 0.64 -7.56 -25.31
C SER A 87 0.26 -8.96 -24.81
N ALA A 88 1.17 -9.64 -24.12
CA ALA A 88 0.90 -10.95 -23.51
C ALA A 88 -0.19 -10.85 -22.43
N LEU A 89 -0.12 -9.84 -21.56
CA LEU A 89 -1.15 -9.58 -20.54
C LEU A 89 -2.50 -9.26 -21.19
N HIS A 90 -2.51 -8.47 -22.27
CA HIS A 90 -3.72 -8.20 -23.03
C HIS A 90 -4.33 -9.48 -23.59
N GLY A 91 -3.53 -10.36 -24.21
CA GLY A 91 -4.01 -11.65 -24.72
C GLY A 91 -4.53 -12.60 -23.65
N GLN A 92 -3.96 -12.55 -22.43
CA GLN A 92 -4.39 -13.41 -21.31
C GLN A 92 -5.66 -12.93 -20.62
N PHE A 93 -5.79 -11.61 -20.40
CA PHE A 93 -6.84 -11.04 -19.55
C PHE A 93 -7.94 -10.31 -20.34
N LEU A 94 -7.68 -9.97 -21.61
CA LEU A 94 -8.57 -9.22 -22.49
C LEU A 94 -9.19 -7.99 -21.78
N PRO A 95 -8.36 -7.07 -21.24
CA PRO A 95 -8.85 -6.00 -20.40
C PRO A 95 -9.77 -5.05 -21.15
N THR A 96 -10.92 -4.69 -20.55
CA THR A 96 -11.85 -3.75 -21.14
C THR A 96 -11.24 -2.35 -21.17
N PRO A 97 -11.12 -1.70 -22.34
CA PRO A 97 -10.64 -0.33 -22.39
C PRO A 97 -11.69 0.62 -21.78
N PRO A 98 -11.25 1.72 -21.15
CA PRO A 98 -12.19 2.77 -20.77
C PRO A 98 -12.88 3.36 -22.01
N PRO A 99 -14.10 3.93 -21.87
CA PRO A 99 -14.77 4.56 -23.00
C PRO A 99 -13.88 5.63 -23.66
N SER A 100 -13.77 5.59 -24.98
CA SER A 100 -12.92 6.51 -25.75
C SER A 100 -13.52 7.91 -25.87
N ASN A 101 -14.85 8.03 -25.85
CA ASN A 101 -15.55 9.31 -25.86
C ASN A 101 -15.43 10.00 -24.48
N PRO A 102 -14.99 11.28 -24.40
CA PRO A 102 -14.88 12.03 -23.15
C PRO A 102 -16.16 12.06 -22.28
N GLN A 103 -17.34 12.16 -22.88
CA GLN A 103 -18.62 12.21 -22.14
C GLN A 103 -18.97 10.84 -21.54
N ALA A 104 -18.73 9.76 -22.29
CA ALA A 104 -18.93 8.41 -21.80
C ALA A 104 -17.91 8.07 -20.69
N LEU A 105 -16.66 8.52 -20.86
CA LEU A 105 -15.61 8.39 -19.84
C LEU A 105 -15.96 9.15 -18.55
N TRP A 106 -16.50 10.36 -18.69
CA TRP A 106 -17.00 11.15 -17.56
C TRP A 106 -18.10 10.39 -16.81
N ARG A 107 -19.17 9.96 -17.50
CA ARG A 107 -20.28 9.21 -16.88
C ARG A 107 -19.80 7.95 -16.18
N TRP A 108 -18.94 7.17 -16.84
CA TRP A 108 -18.35 5.97 -16.27
C TRP A 108 -17.57 6.25 -14.97
N ARG A 109 -16.88 7.40 -14.87
CA ARG A 109 -16.20 7.82 -13.63
C ARG A 109 -17.20 8.25 -12.55
N GLU A 110 -18.20 9.05 -12.91
CA GLU A 110 -19.24 9.51 -11.98
C GLU A 110 -20.07 8.36 -11.40
N GLU A 111 -20.40 7.36 -12.20
CA GLU A 111 -21.14 6.17 -11.72
C GLU A 111 -20.33 5.40 -10.67
N ARG A 112 -19.02 5.22 -10.90
CA ARG A 112 -18.13 4.58 -9.92
C ARG A 112 -18.02 5.40 -8.63
N ARG A 113 -17.93 6.73 -8.76
CA ARG A 113 -17.91 7.67 -7.63
C ARG A 113 -19.19 7.56 -6.81
N ALA A 114 -20.35 7.70 -7.47
CA ALA A 114 -21.65 7.63 -6.84
C ALA A 114 -21.87 6.31 -6.11
N ARG A 115 -21.41 5.19 -6.69
CA ARG A 115 -21.47 3.87 -6.05
C ARG A 115 -20.70 3.82 -4.73
N TRP A 116 -19.50 4.39 -4.67
CA TRP A 116 -18.71 4.42 -3.43
C TRP A 116 -19.29 5.41 -2.42
N ALA A 117 -19.75 6.57 -2.88
CA ALA A 117 -20.42 7.55 -2.02
C ALA A 117 -21.68 6.97 -1.35
N ALA A 118 -22.45 6.15 -2.07
CA ALA A 118 -23.66 5.51 -1.56
C ALA A 118 -23.40 4.49 -0.44
N LEU A 119 -22.20 3.91 -0.35
CA LEU A 119 -21.84 2.95 0.72
C LEU A 119 -21.61 3.63 2.07
N GLY A 120 -21.45 4.95 2.08
CA GLY A 120 -21.10 5.72 3.27
C GLY A 120 -19.70 5.40 3.81
N PRO A 121 -19.42 5.74 5.09
CA PRO A 121 -18.12 5.48 5.69
C PRO A 121 -17.85 3.98 5.84
N VAL A 122 -16.61 3.59 5.58
CA VAL A 122 -16.13 2.22 5.81
C VAL A 122 -16.16 1.93 7.30
N ARG A 123 -16.71 0.79 7.70
CA ARG A 123 -16.88 0.45 9.13
C ARG A 123 -15.85 -0.56 9.60
N LYS A 124 -15.52 -0.60 10.89
CA LYS A 124 -14.67 -1.65 11.47
C LYS A 124 -15.06 -1.97 12.91
N VAL A 125 -15.06 -3.27 13.25
CA VAL A 125 -15.15 -3.72 14.65
C VAL A 125 -13.75 -3.65 15.24
N LEU A 126 -13.59 -2.93 16.36
CA LEU A 126 -12.34 -2.90 17.12
C LEU A 126 -12.31 -4.07 18.11
N PRO A 127 -11.43 -5.08 17.92
CA PRO A 127 -11.43 -6.27 18.77
C PRO A 127 -10.91 -5.98 20.18
N GLU A 128 -11.35 -6.73 21.19
CA GLU A 128 -10.80 -6.59 22.56
C GLU A 128 -9.28 -6.82 22.59
N SER A 129 -8.74 -7.72 21.76
CA SER A 129 -7.28 -7.90 21.63
C SER A 129 -6.56 -6.62 21.19
N TYR A 130 -7.18 -5.81 20.33
CA TYR A 130 -6.63 -4.52 19.92
C TYR A 130 -6.75 -3.48 21.04
N LEU A 131 -7.91 -3.40 21.69
CA LEU A 131 -8.14 -2.48 22.80
C LEU A 131 -7.21 -2.77 23.99
N ALA A 132 -6.93 -4.05 24.27
CA ALA A 132 -5.96 -4.48 25.26
C ALA A 132 -4.53 -4.07 24.87
N ALA A 133 -4.10 -4.36 23.64
CA ALA A 133 -2.78 -3.97 23.15
C ALA A 133 -2.57 -2.45 23.19
N LEU A 134 -3.61 -1.66 22.84
CA LEU A 134 -3.58 -0.20 22.98
C LEU A 134 -3.37 0.23 24.43
N ARG A 135 -4.08 -0.36 25.41
CA ARG A 135 -3.92 0.01 26.83
C ARG A 135 -2.50 -0.28 27.35
N GLU A 136 -1.88 -1.35 26.86
CA GLU A 136 -0.51 -1.73 27.24
C GLU A 136 0.56 -0.82 26.61
N HIS A 137 0.34 -0.37 25.38
CA HIS A 137 1.34 0.37 24.59
C HIS A 137 1.07 1.88 24.52
N ALA A 138 -0.09 2.37 24.96
CA ALA A 138 -0.40 3.79 25.00
C ALA A 138 0.32 4.47 26.17
N THR A 139 1.55 4.93 25.93
CA THR A 139 2.25 5.88 26.81
C THR A 139 1.82 7.34 26.59
N GLN A 140 1.01 7.64 25.56
CA GLN A 140 0.38 8.93 25.36
C GLN A 140 -1.03 8.80 24.74
N PRO A 141 -1.99 9.67 25.09
CA PRO A 141 -3.24 9.79 24.36
C PRO A 141 -2.92 10.23 22.93
N ARG A 142 -3.25 9.39 21.94
CA ARG A 142 -3.18 9.78 20.53
C ARG A 142 -4.26 10.84 20.28
N ASP A 143 -3.87 12.11 20.38
CA ASP A 143 -4.71 13.26 20.02
C ASP A 143 -5.17 13.11 18.56
N GLY A 144 -6.40 12.64 18.40
CA GLY A 144 -6.95 12.16 17.14
C GLY A 144 -7.96 11.03 17.27
N ALA A 145 -8.09 10.44 18.48
CA ALA A 145 -9.10 9.43 18.80
C ALA A 145 -10.54 9.85 18.44
N SER A 146 -10.86 11.15 18.42
CA SER A 146 -12.23 11.64 18.24
C SER A 146 -12.77 11.53 16.80
N ARG A 147 -11.93 11.35 15.76
CA ARG A 147 -12.42 11.04 14.39
C ARG A 147 -12.23 9.57 14.01
N ARG A 148 -11.24 8.88 14.58
CA ARG A 148 -10.96 7.46 14.31
C ARG A 148 -12.05 6.53 14.86
N ALA A 149 -12.77 6.98 15.88
CA ALA A 149 -13.92 6.28 16.48
C ALA A 149 -15.23 6.38 15.68
N ALA A 150 -15.36 7.34 14.72
CA ALA A 150 -16.65 7.63 14.08
C ALA A 150 -17.18 6.50 13.19
N SER A 151 -16.30 5.60 12.75
CA SER A 151 -16.66 4.45 11.90
C SER A 151 -16.44 3.11 12.61
N ALA A 152 -16.17 3.13 13.91
CA ALA A 152 -16.23 1.94 14.73
C ALA A 152 -17.68 1.44 14.81
N ILE A 153 -17.88 0.13 14.66
CA ILE A 153 -19.19 -0.52 14.79
C ILE A 153 -19.08 -1.64 15.82
N SER A 154 -20.13 -1.85 16.61
CA SER A 154 -20.15 -2.98 17.54
C SER A 154 -20.20 -4.32 16.78
N GLU A 155 -19.65 -5.38 17.37
CA GLU A 155 -19.70 -6.72 16.77
C GLU A 155 -21.14 -7.21 16.57
N ALA A 156 -22.02 -6.90 17.51
CA ALA A 156 -23.44 -7.23 17.43
C ALA A 156 -24.13 -6.52 16.25
N ASP A 157 -23.86 -5.22 16.07
CA ASP A 157 -24.45 -4.44 14.97
C ASP A 157 -23.94 -4.90 13.61
N LEU A 158 -22.63 -5.17 13.48
CA LEU A 158 -22.05 -5.70 12.24
C LEU A 158 -22.66 -7.07 11.91
N THR A 159 -22.71 -7.98 12.88
CA THR A 159 -23.28 -9.32 12.70
C THR A 159 -24.75 -9.24 12.30
N SER A 160 -25.52 -8.39 12.97
CA SER A 160 -26.94 -8.15 12.66
C SER A 160 -27.13 -7.64 11.23
N ARG A 161 -26.29 -6.71 10.76
CA ARG A 161 -26.31 -6.22 9.37
C ARG A 161 -25.95 -7.30 8.36
N LEU A 162 -24.93 -8.10 8.65
CA LEU A 162 -24.49 -9.19 7.77
C LEU A 162 -25.57 -10.26 7.62
N ILE A 163 -26.22 -10.66 8.72
CA ILE A 163 -27.33 -11.62 8.70
C ILE A 163 -28.47 -11.10 7.82
N ARG A 164 -28.84 -9.81 7.95
CA ARG A 164 -29.86 -9.21 7.07
C ARG A 164 -29.46 -9.25 5.60
N SER A 165 -28.18 -9.00 5.30
CA SER A 165 -27.68 -8.97 3.92
C SER A 165 -27.53 -10.35 3.26
N ALA A 166 -27.42 -11.43 4.03
CA ALA A 166 -27.19 -12.78 3.51
C ALA A 166 -28.45 -13.43 2.89
N ALA A 167 -29.61 -12.76 2.99
CA ALA A 167 -30.89 -13.30 2.53
C ALA A 167 -31.05 -13.32 1.00
N GLU A 168 -30.21 -12.60 0.25
CA GLU A 168 -30.32 -12.50 -1.21
C GLU A 168 -29.05 -13.01 -1.92
N PRO A 169 -29.13 -14.03 -2.79
CA PRO A 169 -27.99 -14.49 -3.56
C PRO A 169 -27.60 -13.45 -4.61
N ARG A 170 -26.37 -12.96 -4.53
CA ARG A 170 -25.79 -12.04 -5.51
C ARG A 170 -25.56 -12.80 -6.83
N PRO A 171 -26.08 -12.33 -7.98
CA PRO A 171 -25.63 -12.86 -9.27
C PRO A 171 -24.11 -12.64 -9.37
N ALA A 172 -23.38 -13.68 -9.77
CA ALA A 172 -21.95 -13.55 -10.02
C ALA A 172 -21.75 -12.41 -11.03
N PRO A 173 -20.98 -11.36 -10.68
CA PRO A 173 -20.76 -10.30 -11.64
C PRO A 173 -20.04 -10.89 -12.86
N GLU A 174 -20.55 -10.62 -14.05
CA GLU A 174 -19.78 -10.75 -15.29
C GLU A 174 -18.68 -9.67 -15.27
N HIS A 175 -17.61 -9.93 -14.53
CA HIS A 175 -16.55 -8.96 -14.32
C HIS A 175 -15.45 -9.15 -15.35
N GLN A 176 -15.47 -8.32 -16.38
CA GLN A 176 -14.30 -8.16 -17.25
C GLN A 176 -13.27 -7.28 -16.53
N LEU A 177 -12.01 -7.71 -16.53
CA LEU A 177 -10.93 -6.97 -15.90
C LEU A 177 -10.65 -5.68 -16.67
N SER A 178 -10.41 -4.59 -15.94
CA SER A 178 -9.89 -3.36 -16.50
C SER A 178 -8.35 -3.35 -16.52
N TRP A 179 -7.75 -2.50 -17.34
CA TRP A 179 -6.30 -2.27 -17.29
C TRP A 179 -5.80 -1.89 -15.89
N GLY A 180 -6.56 -1.12 -15.12
CA GLY A 180 -6.21 -0.79 -13.73
C GLY A 180 -6.10 -2.02 -12.83
N GLU A 181 -6.95 -3.02 -13.02
CA GLU A 181 -6.89 -4.28 -12.26
C GLU A 181 -5.73 -5.16 -12.72
N VAL A 182 -5.49 -5.25 -14.03
CA VAL A 182 -4.32 -5.96 -14.58
C VAL A 182 -3.03 -5.35 -14.04
N LEU A 183 -2.89 -4.02 -14.06
CA LEU A 183 -1.75 -3.31 -13.47
C LEU A 183 -1.64 -3.58 -11.97
N SER A 184 -2.75 -3.56 -11.23
CA SER A 184 -2.76 -3.90 -9.80
C SER A 184 -2.21 -5.32 -9.55
N HIS A 185 -2.59 -6.30 -10.36
CA HIS A 185 -2.05 -7.66 -10.28
C HIS A 185 -0.55 -7.69 -10.62
N ALA A 186 -0.12 -6.99 -11.66
CA ALA A 186 1.29 -6.92 -12.05
C ALA A 186 2.17 -6.31 -10.95
N LEU A 187 1.70 -5.29 -10.25
CA LEU A 187 2.41 -4.65 -9.12
C LEU A 187 2.63 -5.57 -7.92
N ARG A 188 1.87 -6.67 -7.79
CA ARG A 188 2.11 -7.68 -6.74
C ARG A 188 3.30 -8.59 -7.06
N GLN A 189 3.84 -8.51 -8.27
CA GLN A 189 4.97 -9.31 -8.74
C GLN A 189 6.15 -8.39 -9.06
N PRO A 190 7.12 -8.20 -8.14
CA PRO A 190 8.16 -7.18 -8.28
C PRO A 190 9.01 -7.30 -9.55
N ALA A 191 9.30 -8.52 -10.00
CA ALA A 191 10.05 -8.75 -11.23
C ALA A 191 9.25 -8.32 -12.48
N LEU A 192 7.95 -8.65 -12.52
CA LEU A 192 7.07 -8.25 -13.61
C LEU A 192 6.84 -6.73 -13.61
N ALA A 193 6.62 -6.12 -12.45
CA ALA A 193 6.44 -4.68 -12.31
C ALA A 193 7.64 -3.89 -12.84
N ARG A 194 8.87 -4.33 -12.53
CA ARG A 194 10.11 -3.75 -13.09
C ARG A 194 10.25 -4.00 -14.59
N ALA A 195 9.96 -5.21 -15.05
CA ALA A 195 10.05 -5.56 -16.47
C ALA A 195 9.05 -4.78 -17.34
N LEU A 196 7.89 -4.42 -16.79
CA LEU A 196 6.89 -3.54 -17.41
C LEU A 196 7.24 -2.05 -17.34
N GLY A 197 8.26 -1.66 -16.57
CA GLY A 197 8.62 -0.26 -16.32
C GLY A 197 7.67 0.47 -15.37
N LEU A 198 6.86 -0.25 -14.60
CA LEU A 198 5.94 0.33 -13.61
C LEU A 198 6.67 0.73 -12.32
N VAL A 199 7.72 -0.01 -11.95
CA VAL A 199 8.55 0.27 -10.77
C VAL A 199 9.99 0.42 -11.21
N ILE A 200 10.64 1.49 -10.77
CA ILE A 200 12.00 1.86 -11.15
C ILE A 200 12.76 2.22 -9.89
N ASP A 201 13.86 1.53 -9.64
CA ASP A 201 14.72 1.81 -8.50
C ASP A 201 15.59 3.04 -8.82
N ILE A 202 15.61 4.03 -7.93
CA ILE A 202 16.39 5.26 -8.01
C ILE A 202 17.36 5.29 -6.84
N ASP A 203 18.64 5.50 -7.13
CA ASP A 203 19.66 5.82 -6.13
C ASP A 203 20.07 7.28 -6.31
N THR A 204 20.04 8.07 -5.23
CA THR A 204 20.52 9.47 -5.24
C THR A 204 22.05 9.57 -5.25
N GLY A 205 22.77 8.52 -5.63
CA GLY A 205 24.17 8.56 -6.02
C GLY A 205 24.52 9.56 -7.15
N PHE A 206 23.61 10.46 -7.54
CA PHE A 206 23.89 11.69 -8.27
C PHE A 206 24.94 12.50 -7.50
N THR A 207 26.19 12.25 -7.85
CA THR A 207 27.38 12.74 -7.17
C THR A 207 27.35 14.26 -7.04
N GLY A 208 27.29 14.77 -5.80
CA GLY A 208 27.43 16.21 -5.51
C GLY A 208 26.50 16.77 -4.43
N TRP A 209 25.47 16.04 -4.02
CA TRP A 209 24.56 16.49 -2.96
C TRP A 209 25.06 16.06 -1.57
N ASP A 210 25.26 17.04 -0.67
CA ASP A 210 25.36 16.75 0.77
C ASP A 210 23.95 16.45 1.33
N VAL A 211 23.44 15.27 1.01
CA VAL A 211 22.10 14.81 1.41
C VAL A 211 21.99 14.73 2.94
N ALA A 212 23.04 14.26 3.61
CA ALA A 212 23.08 14.11 5.06
C ALA A 212 22.97 15.47 5.77
N GLY A 213 23.77 16.46 5.37
CA GLY A 213 23.70 17.80 5.96
C GLY A 213 22.34 18.47 5.72
N ARG A 214 21.79 18.33 4.52
CA ARG A 214 20.52 18.96 4.13
C ARG A 214 19.29 18.33 4.77
N LEU A 215 19.30 17.01 4.96
CA LEU A 215 18.17 16.28 5.57
C LEU A 215 18.35 16.05 7.07
N SER A 216 19.29 16.74 7.72
CA SER A 216 19.47 16.74 9.18
C SER A 216 18.21 17.13 9.96
N HIS A 217 17.33 17.93 9.35
CA HIS A 217 16.03 18.33 9.90
C HIS A 217 14.85 17.72 9.12
N GLY A 218 15.15 16.68 8.34
CA GLY A 218 14.25 16.05 7.39
C GLY A 218 14.04 16.90 6.13
N GLY A 219 13.16 16.43 5.26
CA GLY A 219 12.79 17.16 4.07
C GLY A 219 11.66 16.50 3.28
N TRP A 220 11.68 16.72 1.98
CA TRP A 220 10.69 16.25 1.04
C TRP A 220 11.35 15.81 -0.26
N LEU A 221 10.74 14.83 -0.92
CA LEU A 221 11.19 14.29 -2.18
C LEU A 221 10.02 14.23 -3.16
N GLN A 222 10.19 14.81 -4.34
CA GLN A 222 9.20 14.78 -5.40
C GLN A 222 9.85 14.41 -6.73
N VAL A 223 9.05 13.78 -7.60
CA VAL A 223 9.38 13.56 -9.00
C VAL A 223 8.32 14.22 -9.88
N THR A 224 8.74 14.84 -10.96
CA THR A 224 7.83 15.40 -11.98
C THR A 224 8.32 15.07 -13.38
N LEU A 225 7.46 15.24 -14.38
CA LEU A 225 7.89 15.24 -15.79
C LEU A 225 8.68 16.52 -16.08
N ALA A 226 9.77 16.38 -16.83
CA ALA A 226 10.57 17.49 -17.31
C ALA A 226 9.73 18.47 -18.14
N ALA A 227 10.16 19.73 -18.24
CA ALA A 227 9.42 20.80 -18.92
C ALA A 227 8.98 20.45 -20.35
N SER A 228 9.79 19.66 -21.07
CA SER A 228 9.52 19.21 -22.44
C SER A 228 8.37 18.21 -22.56
N GLN A 229 8.03 17.50 -21.49
CA GLN A 229 6.96 16.49 -21.43
C GLN A 229 5.86 16.86 -20.42
N ARG A 230 5.80 18.14 -20.00
CA ARG A 230 4.86 18.58 -18.96
C ARG A 230 3.41 18.31 -19.38
N HIS A 231 2.78 17.42 -18.62
CA HIS A 231 1.34 17.19 -18.63
C HIS A 231 0.75 17.53 -17.25
N ARG A 232 -0.57 17.73 -17.17
CA ARG A 232 -1.30 17.93 -15.90
C ARG A 232 -1.40 16.60 -15.13
N ALA A 233 -0.28 16.05 -14.67
CA ALA A 233 -0.27 14.96 -13.69
C ALA A 233 -0.43 15.54 -12.27
N PRO A 234 -1.18 14.88 -11.37
CA PRO A 234 -1.14 15.21 -9.95
C PRO A 234 0.29 15.04 -9.47
N ARG A 235 0.82 16.09 -8.83
CA ARG A 235 2.17 16.08 -8.28
C ARG A 235 2.05 15.79 -6.80
N VAL A 236 2.78 14.77 -6.37
CA VAL A 236 2.81 14.35 -4.97
C VAL A 236 4.25 14.28 -4.48
N ALA A 237 4.45 14.59 -3.21
CA ALA A 237 5.74 14.57 -2.55
C ALA A 237 5.70 13.59 -1.38
N ALA A 238 6.82 12.88 -1.16
CA ALA A 238 7.04 12.06 0.01
C ALA A 238 7.82 12.86 1.06
N ARG A 239 7.39 12.78 2.32
CA ARG A 239 8.12 13.32 3.48
C ARG A 239 9.30 12.41 3.79
N ILE A 240 10.46 12.99 4.07
CA ILE A 240 11.64 12.28 4.58
C ILE A 240 11.89 12.73 6.03
N PRO A 241 11.97 11.81 7.01
CA PRO A 241 12.30 12.16 8.40
C PRO A 241 13.72 12.72 8.50
N ALA A 242 14.07 13.29 9.65
CA ALA A 242 15.44 13.70 9.93
C ALA A 242 16.42 12.53 9.75
N LEU A 243 17.47 12.76 8.97
CA LEU A 243 18.51 11.78 8.67
C LEU A 243 19.79 12.14 9.43
N GLY A 244 20.30 11.17 10.18
CA GLY A 244 21.62 11.23 10.79
C GLY A 244 22.64 10.38 10.02
N PRO A 245 23.82 10.12 10.59
CA PRO A 245 24.84 9.28 9.95
C PRO A 245 24.50 7.78 9.95
N GLN A 246 23.52 7.36 10.75
CA GLN A 246 23.18 5.94 10.90
C GLN A 246 22.25 5.46 9.76
N PRO A 247 22.53 4.29 9.17
CA PRO A 247 21.61 3.65 8.23
C PRO A 247 20.25 3.39 8.86
N ARG A 248 19.17 3.59 8.10
CA ARG A 248 17.80 3.27 8.54
C ARG A 248 16.89 2.93 7.36
N PRO A 249 15.85 2.11 7.58
CA PRO A 249 14.73 2.04 6.64
C PRO A 249 14.05 3.41 6.55
N LEU A 250 13.53 3.70 5.37
CA LEU A 250 12.66 4.84 5.12
C LEU A 250 11.38 4.35 4.50
N PHE A 251 10.28 5.01 4.84
CA PHE A 251 8.97 4.65 4.35
C PHE A 251 8.09 5.89 4.22
N ALA A 252 7.34 5.98 3.13
CA ALA A 252 6.35 7.03 2.92
C ALA A 252 4.94 6.44 3.03
N ALA A 253 4.42 6.36 4.26
CA ALA A 253 3.05 5.91 4.51
C ALA A 253 1.99 6.87 3.92
N MET A 254 2.38 8.11 3.66
CA MET A 254 1.54 9.14 3.04
C MET A 254 2.32 9.92 1.99
N LEU A 255 1.61 10.27 0.91
CA LEU A 255 2.05 11.14 -0.16
C LEU A 255 1.20 12.41 -0.13
N PHE A 256 1.85 13.56 -0.23
CA PHE A 256 1.21 14.86 -0.08
C PHE A 256 1.09 15.51 -1.46
N ALA A 257 -0.12 15.89 -1.83
CA ALA A 257 -0.33 16.67 -3.04
C ALA A 257 0.38 18.02 -2.93
N GLU A 258 0.89 18.51 -4.06
CA GLU A 258 1.47 19.86 -4.15
C GLU A 258 0.44 20.90 -3.66
N ALA A 259 0.87 21.78 -2.75
CA ALA A 259 0.05 22.89 -2.32
C ALA A 259 -0.10 23.88 -3.48
N ALA A 260 -1.33 24.17 -3.90
CA ALA A 260 -1.56 25.28 -4.81
C ALA A 260 -1.11 26.60 -4.15
N ALA A 261 -0.63 27.56 -4.95
CA ALA A 261 -0.19 28.86 -4.44
C ALA A 261 -1.30 29.51 -3.58
N GLY A 262 -0.99 29.84 -2.32
CA GLY A 262 -1.93 30.43 -1.36
C GLY A 262 -2.70 29.43 -0.49
N VAL A 263 -2.48 28.11 -0.64
CA VAL A 263 -3.02 27.08 0.27
C VAL A 263 -2.18 27.01 1.55
N ALA A 264 -2.86 26.88 2.70
CA ALA A 264 -2.23 26.71 4.00
C ALA A 264 -1.29 25.49 4.02
N PRO A 265 -0.22 25.49 4.85
CA PRO A 265 0.67 24.35 5.00
C PRO A 265 -0.11 23.08 5.35
N CYS A 266 0.50 21.92 5.08
CA CYS A 266 -0.10 20.65 5.42
C CYS A 266 -0.51 20.61 6.89
N PRO A 267 -1.74 20.20 7.24
CA PRO A 267 -2.15 20.07 8.62
C PRO A 267 -1.15 19.25 9.45
N ARG A 268 -0.67 19.84 10.56
CA ARG A 268 0.31 19.20 11.46
C ARG A 268 -0.01 17.74 11.85
N PRO A 269 -1.28 17.35 12.10
CA PRO A 269 -1.60 15.96 12.40
C PRO A 269 -1.19 14.97 11.29
N TRP A 270 -1.23 15.38 10.02
CA TRP A 270 -0.80 14.53 8.90
C TRP A 270 0.72 14.46 8.80
N LEU A 271 1.44 15.55 9.11
CA LEU A 271 2.91 15.50 9.18
C LEU A 271 3.36 14.55 10.31
N ALA A 272 2.77 14.68 11.50
CA ALA A 272 3.07 13.81 12.64
C ALA A 272 2.76 12.34 12.32
N GLU A 273 1.64 12.06 11.63
CA GLU A 273 1.33 10.71 11.18
C GLU A 273 2.35 10.18 10.15
N ALA A 274 2.77 10.99 9.17
CA ALA A 274 3.79 10.56 8.21
C ALA A 274 5.13 10.28 8.88
N GLU A 275 5.52 11.10 9.85
CA GLU A 275 6.75 10.92 10.62
C GLU A 275 6.69 9.66 11.48
N SER A 276 5.56 9.40 12.13
CA SER A 276 5.36 8.22 12.99
C SER A 276 5.48 6.90 12.24
N TYR A 277 5.12 6.84 10.95
CA TYR A 277 5.25 5.63 10.13
C TYR A 277 6.46 5.68 9.17
N SER A 278 7.41 6.59 9.40
CA SER A 278 8.53 6.80 8.48
C SER A 278 9.57 5.67 8.46
N ASP A 279 9.48 4.72 9.40
CA ASP A 279 10.28 3.50 9.42
C ASP A 279 9.57 2.31 8.78
N GLY A 280 8.27 2.43 8.44
CA GLY A 280 7.47 1.38 7.81
C GLY A 280 7.05 0.23 8.72
N PHE A 281 6.94 0.43 10.04
CA PHE A 281 6.41 -0.59 10.96
C PHE A 281 5.04 -0.22 11.54
N ALA A 282 4.24 -1.24 11.82
CA ALA A 282 3.00 -1.05 12.58
C ALA A 282 3.32 -0.77 14.05
N HIS A 283 2.57 0.12 14.68
CA HIS A 283 2.79 0.48 16.09
C HIS A 283 2.13 -0.50 17.06
N VAL A 284 0.95 -0.99 16.69
CA VAL A 284 0.17 -1.92 17.50
C VAL A 284 -0.09 -3.16 16.68
N VAL A 285 0.35 -4.30 17.17
CA VAL A 285 0.06 -5.62 16.60
C VAL A 285 -0.64 -6.43 17.67
N HIS A 286 -1.74 -7.09 17.30
CA HIS A 286 -2.50 -7.91 18.24
C HIS A 286 -2.90 -9.22 17.58
N ALA A 287 -3.02 -10.26 18.40
CA ALA A 287 -3.48 -11.56 17.98
C ALA A 287 -4.56 -12.08 18.93
N ALA A 288 -5.42 -12.95 18.41
CA ALA A 288 -6.37 -13.70 19.20
C ALA A 288 -6.55 -15.09 18.58
N GLU A 289 -7.08 -16.04 19.36
CA GLU A 289 -7.60 -17.28 18.78
C GLU A 289 -8.63 -16.97 17.69
N TYR A 290 -8.49 -17.63 16.55
CA TYR A 290 -9.44 -17.46 15.46
C TYR A 290 -10.83 -17.95 15.87
N ARG A 291 -11.83 -17.07 15.76
CA ARG A 291 -13.25 -17.40 15.91
C ARG A 291 -14.01 -16.86 14.70
N PRO A 292 -14.75 -17.71 13.97
CA PRO A 292 -15.60 -17.25 12.87
C PRO A 292 -16.64 -16.24 13.36
N LEU A 293 -16.88 -15.18 12.57
CA LEU A 293 -17.92 -14.20 12.87
C LEU A 293 -19.30 -14.88 12.83
N GLY A 294 -20.14 -14.66 13.84
CA GLY A 294 -21.49 -15.24 13.91
C GLY A 294 -21.56 -16.69 14.41
N ALA A 295 -20.45 -17.28 14.85
CA ALA A 295 -20.49 -18.56 15.55
C ALA A 295 -21.15 -18.36 16.94
N SER A 296 -22.43 -18.72 17.04
CA SER A 296 -23.25 -18.61 18.25
C SER A 296 -22.89 -19.61 19.35
N LEU A 297 -22.01 -20.57 19.05
CA LEU A 297 -21.43 -21.51 19.99
C LEU A 297 -19.92 -21.58 19.73
N PRO A 298 -19.07 -21.70 20.77
CA PRO A 298 -17.71 -22.14 20.58
C PRO A 298 -17.79 -23.57 20.03
N LEU A 299 -17.76 -23.71 18.70
CA LEU A 299 -17.38 -24.98 18.09
C LEU A 299 -15.92 -25.18 18.51
N ALA A 300 -15.74 -25.89 19.62
CA ALA A 300 -14.44 -26.40 19.99
C ALA A 300 -13.93 -27.14 18.75
N PRO A 301 -12.76 -26.77 18.22
CA PRO A 301 -12.20 -27.49 17.10
C PRO A 301 -12.04 -28.96 17.52
N PRO A 302 -12.10 -29.92 16.57
CA PRO A 302 -11.87 -31.32 16.88
C PRO A 302 -10.60 -31.47 17.72
N PRO A 303 -10.56 -32.39 18.71
CA PRO A 303 -9.36 -32.62 19.51
C PRO A 303 -8.13 -32.78 18.63
N GLY A 304 -7.09 -31.98 18.87
CA GLY A 304 -5.85 -31.97 18.08
C GLY A 304 -5.82 -30.98 16.90
N VAL A 305 -6.90 -30.25 16.63
CA VAL A 305 -6.94 -29.20 15.59
C VAL A 305 -6.90 -27.81 16.23
N HIS A 306 -5.88 -27.01 15.91
CA HIS A 306 -5.83 -25.61 16.34
C HIS A 306 -6.68 -24.74 15.39
N PRO A 307 -7.55 -23.84 15.89
CA PRO A 307 -8.46 -23.06 15.04
C PRO A 307 -7.72 -22.03 14.17
N GLY A 308 -6.47 -21.72 14.54
CA GLY A 308 -5.62 -20.70 13.94
C GLY A 308 -5.54 -19.45 14.81
N LEU A 309 -4.66 -18.52 14.43
CA LEU A 309 -4.49 -17.22 15.06
C LEU A 309 -5.00 -16.14 14.12
N ALA A 310 -5.91 -15.31 14.62
CA ALA A 310 -6.37 -14.11 13.94
C ALA A 310 -5.43 -12.95 14.32
N ILE A 311 -4.83 -12.30 13.33
CA ILE A 311 -3.80 -11.26 13.51
C ILE A 311 -4.31 -9.95 12.94
N GLY A 312 -4.20 -8.86 13.71
CA GLY A 312 -4.53 -7.50 13.31
C GLY A 312 -3.44 -6.51 13.72
N TRP A 313 -3.51 -5.30 13.15
CA TRP A 313 -2.50 -4.26 13.35
C TRP A 313 -3.06 -2.87 13.07
N ASP A 314 -2.75 -1.90 13.94
CA ASP A 314 -3.15 -0.49 13.81
C ASP A 314 -4.57 -0.29 13.27
N ASP A 315 -5.54 -1.00 13.84
CA ASP A 315 -6.91 -1.15 13.34
C ASP A 315 -7.59 0.18 12.96
N GLU A 316 -7.41 1.21 13.80
CA GLU A 316 -7.92 2.56 13.56
C GLU A 316 -7.16 3.31 12.46
N GLN A 317 -5.85 3.11 12.36
CA GLN A 317 -5.02 3.76 11.34
C GLN A 317 -5.31 3.19 9.96
N VAL A 318 -5.40 1.86 9.85
CA VAL A 318 -5.74 1.18 8.59
C VAL A 318 -7.13 1.62 8.13
N LEU A 319 -8.09 1.73 9.05
CA LEU A 319 -9.41 2.28 8.76
C LEU A 319 -9.33 3.73 8.22
N ALA A 320 -8.55 4.59 8.87
CA ALA A 320 -8.38 5.98 8.45
C ALA A 320 -7.69 6.12 7.07
N TRP A 321 -6.73 5.24 6.74
CA TRP A 321 -6.13 5.20 5.40
C TRP A 321 -7.13 4.74 4.35
N VAL A 322 -7.84 3.65 4.61
CA VAL A 322 -8.85 3.13 3.69
C VAL A 322 -9.97 4.17 3.45
N GLN A 323 -10.44 4.84 4.50
CA GLN A 323 -11.43 5.91 4.36
C GLN A 323 -10.88 7.06 3.51
N ARG A 324 -9.64 7.50 3.73
CA ARG A 324 -9.00 8.54 2.89
C ARG A 324 -8.89 8.13 1.41
N GLN A 325 -8.69 6.86 1.10
CA GLN A 325 -8.70 6.39 -0.29
C GLN A 325 -10.10 6.45 -0.90
N VAL A 326 -11.14 6.09 -0.13
CA VAL A 326 -12.54 6.23 -0.55
C VAL A 326 -12.91 7.70 -0.73
N ASP A 327 -12.55 8.56 0.21
CA ASP A 327 -12.79 10.01 0.14
C ASP A 327 -12.07 10.62 -1.05
N ALA A 328 -10.83 10.24 -1.34
CA ALA A 328 -10.10 10.72 -2.52
C ALA A 328 -10.69 10.21 -3.85
N LEU A 329 -11.34 9.05 -3.85
CA LEU A 329 -12.09 8.55 -5.01
C LEU A 329 -13.41 9.34 -5.19
N CYS A 330 -14.09 9.62 -4.09
CA CYS A 330 -15.33 10.39 -4.03
C CYS A 330 -15.10 11.86 -4.41
N GLU A 331 -14.12 12.51 -3.80
CA GLU A 331 -13.83 13.94 -3.92
C GLU A 331 -12.35 14.16 -4.28
N PRO A 332 -11.92 13.82 -5.51
CA PRO A 332 -10.51 13.87 -5.90
C PRO A 332 -9.90 15.29 -5.87
N ALA A 333 -10.73 16.34 -5.94
CA ALA A 333 -10.26 17.72 -5.84
C ALA A 333 -9.85 18.10 -4.40
N GLU A 334 -10.35 17.38 -3.40
CA GLU A 334 -10.06 17.61 -1.98
C GLU A 334 -8.96 16.67 -1.43
N ALA A 335 -8.45 15.77 -2.28
CA ALA A 335 -7.44 14.79 -1.92
C ALA A 335 -6.04 15.42 -1.74
N LEU A 336 -5.83 16.08 -0.60
CA LEU A 336 -4.56 16.70 -0.24
C LEU A 336 -3.47 15.69 0.16
N VAL A 337 -3.87 14.52 0.65
CA VAL A 337 -2.97 13.46 1.10
C VAL A 337 -3.53 12.10 0.68
N LEU A 338 -2.66 11.26 0.14
CA LEU A 338 -2.98 9.90 -0.28
C LEU A 338 -2.14 8.90 0.51
N PRO A 339 -2.73 7.83 1.07
CA PRO A 339 -1.96 6.77 1.69
C PRO A 339 -1.04 6.08 0.67
N GLY A 340 0.23 5.93 1.03
CA GLY A 340 1.26 5.24 0.24
C GLY A 340 1.35 3.74 0.54
N VAL A 341 0.54 3.22 1.46
CA VAL A 341 0.54 1.82 1.89
C VAL A 341 -0.29 0.95 0.95
N ALA A 342 0.31 -0.11 0.41
CA ALA A 342 -0.33 -1.09 -0.45
C ALA A 342 -0.73 -2.37 0.28
N GLY A 343 0.00 -2.72 1.33
CA GLY A 343 -0.22 -3.95 2.07
C GLY A 343 0.80 -4.13 3.19
N TYR A 344 0.89 -5.35 3.70
CA TYR A 344 1.61 -5.64 4.94
C TYR A 344 2.32 -6.99 4.88
N ARG A 345 3.44 -7.12 5.60
CA ARG A 345 4.17 -8.37 5.84
C ARG A 345 4.16 -8.65 7.34
N VAL A 346 3.83 -9.88 7.72
CA VAL A 346 3.77 -10.29 9.12
C VAL A 346 4.98 -11.16 9.41
N ASP A 347 5.71 -10.84 10.47
CA ASP A 347 6.82 -11.64 10.96
C ASP A 347 6.50 -12.18 12.36
N VAL A 348 7.10 -13.31 12.69
CA VAL A 348 6.96 -13.99 13.99
C VAL A 348 8.33 -14.39 14.53
N ARG A 349 8.46 -14.37 15.86
CA ARG A 349 9.57 -15.02 16.58
C ARG A 349 9.09 -15.56 17.92
N GLU A 350 9.84 -16.50 18.49
CA GLU A 350 9.59 -17.00 19.84
C GLU A 350 10.05 -15.98 20.89
N ARG A 351 9.23 -15.74 21.89
CA ARG A 351 9.58 -14.84 23.00
C ARG A 351 10.51 -15.58 23.97
N GLY A 352 11.67 -15.00 24.25
CA GLY A 352 12.65 -15.60 25.16
C GLY A 352 13.31 -16.89 24.66
N GLY A 353 13.11 -17.24 23.38
CA GLY A 353 13.79 -18.35 22.72
C GLY A 353 15.27 -18.03 22.48
N ALA A 354 16.07 -19.08 22.24
CA ALA A 354 17.49 -18.94 21.89
C ALA A 354 17.69 -18.28 20.50
N ASP A 355 16.71 -18.44 19.60
CA ASP A 355 16.67 -17.76 18.32
C ASP A 355 15.86 -16.47 18.41
N THR A 356 16.53 -15.33 18.34
CA THR A 356 15.91 -14.00 18.38
C THR A 356 15.55 -13.46 16.99
N ALA A 357 15.82 -14.22 15.93
CA ALA A 357 15.60 -13.79 14.56
C ALA A 357 14.12 -13.80 14.18
N TRP A 358 13.71 -12.78 13.44
CA TRP A 358 12.38 -12.70 12.86
C TRP A 358 12.23 -13.64 11.68
N ARG A 359 11.12 -14.35 11.61
CA ARG A 359 10.74 -15.19 10.47
C ARG A 359 9.51 -14.62 9.79
N SER A 360 9.56 -14.48 8.48
CA SER A 360 8.42 -13.97 7.71
C SER A 360 7.35 -15.04 7.54
N LEU A 361 6.10 -14.65 7.79
CA LEU A 361 4.92 -15.44 7.43
C LEU A 361 4.43 -15.12 6.01
N CYS A 362 5.10 -14.24 5.27
CA CYS A 362 4.71 -13.79 3.93
C CYS A 362 5.68 -14.24 2.83
N GLY A 363 6.60 -15.16 3.14
CA GLY A 363 7.54 -15.72 2.18
C GLY A 363 6.86 -16.63 1.15
N LEU A 364 7.34 -16.52 -0.10
CA LEU A 364 6.97 -17.40 -1.20
C LEU A 364 8.14 -17.63 -2.17
N HIS A 365 8.07 -18.75 -2.87
CA HIS A 365 8.95 -19.06 -3.98
C HIS A 365 8.13 -19.62 -5.13
N GLY A 366 8.46 -19.23 -6.36
CA GLY A 366 7.80 -19.75 -7.55
C GLY A 366 8.35 -19.15 -8.82
N THR A 367 7.95 -19.73 -9.95
CA THR A 367 8.25 -19.20 -11.28
C THR A 367 7.02 -18.49 -11.83
N LEU A 368 7.16 -17.21 -12.13
CA LEU A 368 6.15 -16.45 -12.86
C LEU A 368 6.46 -16.51 -14.35
N SER A 369 5.43 -16.76 -15.17
CA SER A 369 5.53 -16.73 -16.63
C SER A 369 4.45 -15.82 -17.21
N VAL A 370 4.82 -14.96 -18.16
CA VAL A 370 3.91 -14.08 -18.91
C VAL A 370 4.35 -14.12 -20.37
N GLY A 371 3.57 -14.78 -21.22
CA GLY A 371 4.04 -15.15 -22.56
C GLY A 371 5.30 -16.02 -22.48
N GLU A 372 6.34 -15.65 -23.22
CA GLU A 372 7.65 -16.33 -23.21
C GLU A 372 8.57 -15.83 -22.08
N TRP A 373 8.24 -14.71 -21.44
CA TRP A 373 9.02 -14.20 -20.31
C TRP A 373 8.80 -15.05 -19.08
N ARG A 374 9.90 -15.39 -18.40
CA ARG A 374 9.90 -16.15 -17.16
C ARG A 374 10.81 -15.47 -16.15
N SER A 375 10.38 -15.45 -14.89
CA SER A 375 11.21 -15.04 -13.77
C SER A 375 10.96 -15.97 -12.60
N GLU A 376 12.04 -16.50 -12.05
CA GLU A 376 11.99 -17.05 -10.70
C GLU A 376 11.84 -15.90 -9.70
N PHE A 377 11.06 -16.14 -8.67
CA PHE A 377 10.88 -15.21 -7.57
C PHE A 377 11.07 -15.96 -6.27
N THR A 378 12.01 -15.47 -5.46
CA THR A 378 12.19 -15.87 -4.07
C THR A 378 12.14 -14.59 -3.24
N GLY A 379 11.12 -14.48 -2.40
CA GLY A 379 10.92 -13.24 -1.63
C GLY A 379 9.62 -13.27 -0.86
N GLU A 380 9.10 -12.08 -0.59
CA GLU A 380 7.90 -11.89 0.22
C GLU A 380 6.79 -11.26 -0.62
N SER A 381 5.57 -11.78 -0.50
CA SER A 381 4.37 -11.06 -0.94
C SER A 381 3.86 -10.17 0.19
N ARG A 382 2.71 -9.55 -0.02
CA ARG A 382 2.01 -8.72 0.94
C ARG A 382 0.59 -9.22 1.16
N ILE A 383 0.06 -8.94 2.33
CA ILE A 383 -1.35 -9.05 2.66
C ILE A 383 -1.99 -7.71 2.33
N ASP A 384 -2.97 -7.73 1.43
CA ASP A 384 -3.75 -6.54 1.09
C ASP A 384 -4.92 -6.44 2.06
N VAL A 385 -5.16 -5.23 2.59
CA VAL A 385 -6.35 -4.94 3.40
C VAL A 385 -7.29 -4.10 2.56
N ALA A 386 -8.44 -4.67 2.21
CA ALA A 386 -9.47 -4.01 1.42
C ALA A 386 -10.84 -4.08 2.13
N PRO A 387 -11.71 -3.08 1.95
CA PRO A 387 -13.10 -3.16 2.37
C PRO A 387 -13.82 -4.35 1.75
N LEU A 388 -14.55 -5.08 2.57
CA LEU A 388 -15.57 -6.02 2.15
C LEU A 388 -16.88 -5.27 1.95
N LEU A 389 -17.61 -5.64 0.91
CA LEU A 389 -18.94 -5.09 0.61
C LEU A 389 -20.01 -6.09 1.07
N ALA A 390 -21.01 -5.60 1.78
CA ALA A 390 -22.19 -6.37 2.18
C ALA A 390 -23.47 -5.54 1.94
N GLY A 391 -24.63 -6.20 1.90
CA GLY A 391 -25.92 -5.56 1.64
C GLY A 391 -26.21 -5.29 0.15
N HIS A 392 -27.42 -4.81 -0.11
CA HIS A 392 -27.94 -4.49 -1.45
C HIS A 392 -28.72 -3.17 -1.41
N GLY A 393 -28.78 -2.47 -2.55
CA GLY A 393 -29.49 -1.19 -2.66
C GLY A 393 -29.07 -0.20 -1.56
N ASP A 394 -30.06 0.36 -0.88
CA ASP A 394 -29.87 1.34 0.20
C ASP A 394 -29.26 0.75 1.48
N ASP A 395 -29.26 -0.58 1.63
CA ASP A 395 -28.63 -1.29 2.76
C ASP A 395 -27.18 -1.70 2.47
N ALA A 396 -26.64 -1.36 1.30
CA ALA A 396 -25.25 -1.68 0.95
C ALA A 396 -24.26 -0.88 1.80
N PHE A 397 -23.24 -1.54 2.34
CA PHE A 397 -22.20 -0.90 3.15
C PHE A 397 -20.83 -1.57 2.97
N ALA A 398 -19.79 -0.81 3.27
CA ALA A 398 -18.42 -1.28 3.29
C ALA A 398 -17.91 -1.47 4.72
N TYR A 399 -17.15 -2.54 4.96
CA TYR A 399 -16.52 -2.78 6.27
C TYR A 399 -15.16 -3.47 6.13
N LEU A 400 -14.27 -3.24 7.09
CA LEU A 400 -13.01 -3.95 7.23
C LEU A 400 -13.18 -5.20 8.10
N PRO A 401 -12.42 -6.28 7.80
CA PRO A 401 -12.35 -7.45 8.66
C PRO A 401 -11.97 -7.09 10.11
N ARG A 402 -12.46 -7.91 11.05
CA ARG A 402 -12.11 -7.82 12.48
C ARG A 402 -10.59 -7.93 12.70
N HIS A 403 -9.99 -8.94 12.10
CA HIS A 403 -8.54 -9.15 12.00
C HIS A 403 -8.18 -9.26 10.52
N PHE A 404 -6.97 -8.84 10.16
CA PHE A 404 -6.56 -8.71 8.75
C PHE A 404 -5.97 -10.00 8.18
N ALA A 405 -5.49 -10.91 9.03
CA ALA A 405 -4.92 -12.18 8.60
C ALA A 405 -5.34 -13.33 9.54
N ILE A 406 -5.35 -14.55 9.01
CA ILE A 406 -5.57 -15.77 9.79
C ILE A 406 -4.43 -16.74 9.50
N TRP A 407 -3.61 -17.03 10.52
CA TRP A 407 -2.51 -17.95 10.44
C TRP A 407 -2.92 -19.35 10.93
N ARG A 408 -2.61 -20.38 10.13
CA ARG A 408 -2.97 -21.79 10.42
C ARG A 408 -1.77 -22.74 10.30
N GLY A 409 -0.56 -22.26 10.55
CA GLY A 409 0.66 -23.08 10.49
C GLY A 409 1.42 -23.05 9.17
N GLY A 410 1.18 -22.06 8.31
CA GLY A 410 1.87 -21.91 7.01
C GLY A 410 2.00 -20.44 6.59
N SER A 411 2.43 -20.20 5.36
CA SER A 411 2.51 -18.84 4.80
C SER A 411 1.12 -18.19 4.69
N LEU A 412 1.02 -16.92 5.06
CA LEU A 412 -0.19 -16.10 5.03
C LEU A 412 -0.59 -15.67 3.62
N VAL A 413 0.31 -15.78 2.64
CA VAL A 413 0.11 -15.26 1.27
C VAL A 413 -0.13 -16.36 0.24
N THR A 414 -0.02 -17.63 0.62
CA THR A 414 -0.33 -18.78 -0.23
C THR A 414 -1.56 -19.51 0.32
N GLY A 415 -2.65 -19.54 -0.44
CA GLY A 415 -3.75 -20.47 -0.18
C GLY A 415 -3.35 -21.92 -0.53
N PRO A 416 -4.17 -22.93 -0.16
CA PRO A 416 -3.92 -24.33 -0.51
C PRO A 416 -3.86 -24.60 -2.04
N ARG A 417 -4.31 -23.65 -2.86
CA ARG A 417 -4.11 -23.62 -4.32
C ARG A 417 -3.78 -22.18 -4.72
N SER A 418 -2.52 -21.86 -5.01
CA SER A 418 -2.17 -20.55 -5.55
C SER A 418 -2.50 -20.52 -7.05
N ALA A 419 -3.12 -19.43 -7.54
CA ALA A 419 -3.47 -19.27 -8.96
C ALA A 419 -2.26 -19.14 -9.90
N TRP A 420 -1.05 -19.07 -9.34
CA TRP A 420 0.19 -18.73 -10.03
C TRP A 420 1.30 -19.78 -9.86
N GLY A 421 0.98 -20.97 -9.33
CA GLY A 421 2.00 -22.01 -9.08
C GLY A 421 3.07 -21.62 -8.04
N ALA A 422 2.80 -20.61 -7.22
CA ALA A 422 3.67 -20.20 -6.13
C ALA A 422 3.50 -21.15 -4.93
N HIS A 423 4.63 -21.53 -4.33
CA HIS A 423 4.70 -22.37 -3.14
C HIS A 423 5.15 -21.53 -1.93
N PRO A 424 4.77 -21.91 -0.70
CA PRO A 424 5.29 -21.27 0.51
C PRO A 424 6.83 -21.34 0.54
N TRP A 425 7.48 -20.26 0.96
CA TRP A 425 8.92 -20.23 1.24
C TRP A 425 9.18 -19.68 2.64
N PRO A 426 10.18 -20.17 3.38
CA PRO A 426 11.09 -21.28 3.05
C PRO A 426 10.48 -22.67 3.32
N PRO A 427 10.76 -23.70 2.49
CA PRO A 427 10.37 -25.08 2.78
C PRO A 427 11.14 -25.70 3.96
N ASP A 428 12.25 -25.08 4.40
CA ASP A 428 13.20 -25.74 5.33
C ASP A 428 13.51 -24.99 6.63
N GLN A 429 12.87 -23.85 6.92
CA GLN A 429 12.94 -23.29 8.28
C GLN A 429 11.67 -23.67 9.02
N PRO A 430 11.77 -24.42 10.14
CA PRO A 430 10.60 -24.67 10.97
C PRO A 430 10.08 -23.30 11.40
N LEU A 431 8.86 -22.92 11.00
CA LEU A 431 8.17 -21.82 11.65
C LEU A 431 7.99 -22.19 13.13
N PRO A 432 8.02 -21.23 14.06
CA PRO A 432 7.69 -21.52 15.45
C PRO A 432 6.38 -22.28 15.48
N GLU A 433 6.37 -23.47 16.10
CA GLU A 433 5.11 -24.16 16.32
C GLU A 433 4.35 -23.33 17.36
N LEU A 434 3.43 -22.48 16.92
CA LEU A 434 2.56 -21.71 17.81
C LEU A 434 1.53 -22.68 18.42
N ARG A 435 2.00 -23.54 19.32
CA ARG A 435 1.18 -24.43 20.15
C ARG A 435 0.55 -23.59 21.26
N PRO A 436 -0.65 -23.95 21.73
CA PRO A 436 -1.21 -23.35 22.95
C PRO A 436 -0.17 -23.35 24.08
N GLY A 437 0.14 -22.17 24.63
CA GLY A 437 1.17 -21.97 25.66
C GLY A 437 2.55 -21.54 25.15
N SER A 438 2.74 -21.35 23.85
CA SER A 438 3.97 -20.78 23.28
C SER A 438 3.88 -19.25 23.28
N ASP A 439 4.80 -18.58 23.97
CA ASP A 439 4.89 -17.13 23.93
C ASP A 439 5.61 -16.71 22.65
N CYS A 440 4.92 -15.97 21.79
CA CYS A 440 5.48 -15.48 20.53
C CYS A 440 5.22 -13.99 20.37
N GLU A 441 6.13 -13.36 19.65
CA GLU A 441 6.04 -11.95 19.29
C GLU A 441 5.74 -11.84 17.80
N PHE A 442 4.84 -10.93 17.48
CA PHE A 442 4.54 -10.57 16.10
C PHE A 442 4.99 -9.15 15.85
N ARG A 443 5.45 -8.89 14.63
CA ARG A 443 5.56 -7.53 14.10
C ARG A 443 5.00 -7.48 12.69
N VAL A 444 4.63 -6.28 12.28
CA VAL A 444 4.09 -6.04 10.93
C VAL A 444 4.91 -4.95 10.26
N ARG A 445 5.44 -5.28 9.07
CA ARG A 445 6.11 -4.35 8.16
C ARG A 445 5.12 -3.87 7.11
N LEU A 446 5.07 -2.57 6.88
CA LEU A 446 4.26 -1.96 5.85
C LEU A 446 4.94 -2.11 4.49
N VAL A 447 4.14 -2.21 3.45
CA VAL A 447 4.58 -2.32 2.06
C VAL A 447 3.99 -1.16 1.29
N ASP A 448 4.82 -0.42 0.57
CA ASP A 448 4.36 0.72 -0.23
C ASP A 448 3.78 0.30 -1.59
N LEU A 449 3.22 1.25 -2.35
CA LEU A 449 2.63 1.00 -3.67
C LEU A 449 3.61 0.42 -4.71
N SER A 450 4.93 0.62 -4.53
CA SER A 450 5.97 0.02 -5.38
C SER A 450 6.34 -1.42 -4.97
N GLY A 451 5.83 -1.91 -3.84
CA GLY A 451 6.20 -3.20 -3.24
C GLY A 451 7.42 -3.13 -2.31
N GLY A 452 7.92 -1.92 -2.08
CA GLY A 452 9.04 -1.60 -1.19
C GLY A 452 8.65 -1.58 0.29
N GLY A 453 9.54 -1.08 1.13
CA GLY A 453 9.41 -1.03 2.59
C GLY A 453 10.49 -1.81 3.34
N PRO A 454 10.37 -1.91 4.67
CA PRO A 454 11.43 -2.46 5.52
C PRO A 454 11.75 -3.92 5.22
N GLN A 455 13.02 -4.28 5.36
CA GLN A 455 13.51 -5.64 5.21
C GLN A 455 13.30 -6.45 6.49
N LEU A 456 13.41 -7.79 6.38
CA LEU A 456 13.28 -8.70 7.52
C LEU A 456 14.33 -8.45 8.62
N THR A 457 15.48 -7.89 8.29
CA THR A 457 16.52 -7.59 9.28
C THR A 457 16.39 -6.19 9.89
N ASP A 458 15.57 -5.33 9.31
CA ASP A 458 15.39 -3.97 9.80
C ASP A 458 14.64 -3.96 11.13
N GLN A 459 14.87 -2.91 11.92
CA GLN A 459 14.20 -2.68 13.19
C GLN A 459 13.40 -1.37 13.12
N PRO A 460 12.28 -1.29 13.86
CA PRO A 460 11.60 -0.01 14.06
C PRO A 460 12.57 1.02 14.61
N VAL A 461 12.47 2.26 14.12
CA VAL A 461 13.28 3.35 14.65
C VAL A 461 12.53 3.94 15.83
N ALA A 462 13.17 3.99 16.99
CA ALA A 462 12.59 4.67 18.14
C ALA A 462 12.36 6.14 17.79
N HIS A 463 11.10 6.52 17.61
CA HIS A 463 10.72 7.92 17.48
C HIS A 463 10.93 8.57 18.84
N ALA A 464 11.82 9.57 18.93
CA ALA A 464 11.78 10.50 20.04
C ALA A 464 10.36 11.09 20.06
N ALA A 465 9.69 10.98 21.20
CA ALA A 465 8.37 11.59 21.36
C ALA A 465 8.48 13.08 20.94
N PRO A 466 7.53 13.59 20.13
CA PRO A 466 7.53 14.98 19.71
C PRO A 466 7.49 15.96 20.89
#